data_AF-A0A949SQJ2-F1
#
_entry.id   AF-A0A949SQJ2-F1
#
_cell.length_a   1.000
_cell.length_b   1.000
_cell.length_c   1.000
_cell.angle_alpha   90.00
_cell.angle_beta   90.00
_cell.angle_gamma   90.00
#
_symmetry.space_group_name_H-M   'P 1'
#
loop_
_entity.id
_entity.type
_entity.pdbx_description
1 polymer ?
#
loop_
_entity_poly.entity_id
_entity_poly.type
_entity_poly.pdbx_seq_one_letter_code
_entity_poly.pdbx_strand_id
1 'polypeptide(L)'
;MKTASALFLVVFGMLLSFVTVHAADAPGELDPKKILEAIPKELLKDISGNPAKRKEAIDAASQKLQEKYRDQASSLTIRVRNTNKSNGRYYAHAEQERVRVSGTNFTVHFNINLDESENEKAARIKPGDKITASGRAYVSLYGSGSNYTSLTISVNDAKLK
;
A
#
# COMPACT_ATOMS: atom_id res chain seq x y z
N MET A 1 -24.18 32.50 -63.37
CA MET A 1 -24.11 31.07 -62.98
C MET A 1 -22.65 30.65 -62.92
N LYS A 2 -22.30 29.91 -61.86
CA LYS A 2 -21.01 29.25 -61.55
C LYS A 2 -19.88 30.16 -61.02
N THR A 3 -19.97 30.35 -59.71
CA THR A 3 -19.03 30.93 -58.76
C THR A 3 -17.78 30.06 -58.59
N ALA A 4 -16.61 30.71 -58.51
CA ALA A 4 -15.32 30.12 -58.19
C ALA A 4 -15.31 29.53 -56.77
N SER A 5 -14.89 28.27 -56.65
CA SER A 5 -14.64 27.63 -55.35
C SER A 5 -13.20 27.93 -54.92
N ALA A 6 -13.04 28.94 -54.07
CA ALA A 6 -11.82 29.15 -53.30
C ALA A 6 -11.73 28.04 -52.23
N LEU A 7 -10.73 27.17 -52.35
CA LEU A 7 -10.42 26.15 -51.37
C LEU A 7 -9.75 26.81 -50.17
N PHE A 8 -10.51 27.05 -49.10
CA PHE A 8 -10.00 27.53 -47.83
C PHE A 8 -9.26 26.39 -47.11
N LEU A 9 -7.95 26.55 -46.98
CA LEU A 9 -7.07 25.78 -46.11
C LEU A 9 -7.33 26.20 -44.65
N VAL A 10 -8.16 25.46 -43.92
CA VAL A 10 -8.29 25.62 -42.47
C VAL A 10 -7.44 24.56 -41.79
N VAL A 11 -6.24 24.98 -41.39
CA VAL A 11 -5.39 24.29 -40.42
C VAL A 11 -6.09 24.38 -39.06
N PHE A 12 -6.82 23.33 -38.68
CA PHE A 12 -7.27 23.17 -37.30
C PHE A 12 -6.23 22.34 -36.55
N GLY A 13 -5.27 23.05 -35.96
CA GLY A 13 -4.32 22.51 -35.03
C GLY A 13 -4.95 22.19 -33.68
N MET A 14 -4.34 21.24 -33.00
CA MET A 14 -4.32 21.06 -31.54
C MET A 14 -5.68 20.95 -30.84
N LEU A 15 -6.06 19.71 -30.55
CA LEU A 15 -6.21 19.25 -29.16
C LEU A 15 -6.36 17.73 -29.21
N LEU A 16 -5.22 17.06 -29.45
CA LEU A 16 -5.05 15.72 -28.88
C LEU A 16 -5.05 15.96 -27.37
N SER A 17 -6.22 15.88 -26.76
CA SER A 17 -6.36 15.60 -25.35
C SER A 17 -5.61 14.30 -25.12
N PHE A 18 -4.32 14.42 -24.79
CA PHE A 18 -3.60 13.40 -24.07
C PHE A 18 -4.33 13.29 -22.73
N VAL A 19 -5.43 12.54 -22.72
CA VAL A 19 -5.72 11.68 -21.60
C VAL A 19 -4.50 10.78 -21.57
N THR A 20 -3.45 11.24 -20.87
CA THR A 20 -2.55 10.35 -20.18
C THR A 20 -3.44 9.49 -19.31
N VAL A 21 -3.98 8.44 -19.92
CA VAL A 21 -4.18 7.16 -19.27
C VAL A 21 -2.83 6.97 -18.61
N HIS A 22 -2.77 7.29 -17.32
CA HIS A 22 -1.71 6.78 -16.48
C HIS A 22 -1.80 5.29 -16.77
N ALA A 23 -0.89 4.78 -17.60
CA ALA A 23 -0.61 3.37 -17.66
C ALA A 23 -0.52 3.00 -16.19
N ALA A 24 -1.48 2.20 -15.73
CA ALA A 24 -1.57 1.86 -14.33
C ALA A 24 -0.22 1.25 -13.99
N ASP A 25 0.66 2.05 -13.38
CA ASP A 25 1.96 1.61 -12.96
C ASP A 25 1.69 0.34 -12.17
N ALA A 26 2.42 -0.73 -12.51
CA ALA A 26 2.25 -2.01 -11.84
C ALA A 26 2.16 -1.72 -10.33
N PRO A 27 1.13 -2.23 -9.63
CA PRO A 27 0.82 -1.78 -8.27
C PRO A 27 2.10 -1.86 -7.43
N GLY A 28 2.56 -0.71 -6.92
CA GLY A 28 3.84 -0.61 -6.24
C GLY A 28 3.95 -1.68 -5.15
N GLU A 29 5.03 -2.46 -5.17
CA GLU A 29 5.22 -3.52 -4.18
C GLU A 29 5.49 -2.92 -2.80
N LEU A 30 4.71 -3.34 -1.80
CA LEU A 30 4.82 -2.88 -0.43
C LEU A 30 5.98 -3.60 0.28
N ASP A 31 7.19 -3.08 0.10
CA ASP A 31 8.38 -3.52 0.82
C ASP A 31 8.50 -2.79 2.19
N PRO A 32 8.54 -3.51 3.33
CA PRO A 32 8.57 -2.90 4.65
C PRO A 32 9.77 -1.99 4.89
N LYS A 33 10.95 -2.36 4.36
CA LYS A 33 12.18 -1.61 4.60
C LYS A 33 12.13 -0.27 3.88
N LYS A 34 11.73 -0.26 2.60
CA LYS A 34 11.52 0.97 1.82
C LYS A 34 10.43 1.86 2.42
N ILE A 35 9.36 1.27 2.94
CA ILE A 35 8.29 2.00 3.64
C ILE A 35 8.86 2.72 4.88
N LEU A 36 9.62 2.01 5.72
CA LEU A 36 10.21 2.59 6.93
C LEU A 36 11.30 3.63 6.62
N GLU A 37 12.06 3.45 5.55
CA GLU A 37 13.07 4.42 5.08
C GLU A 37 12.45 5.72 4.55
N ALA A 38 11.15 5.73 4.20
CA ALA A 38 10.43 6.94 3.82
C ALA A 38 10.02 7.84 5.00
N ILE A 39 10.17 7.36 6.24
CA ILE A 39 9.88 8.14 7.44
C ILE A 39 11.03 9.15 7.67
N PRO A 40 10.74 10.43 7.96
CA PRO A 40 11.76 11.40 8.33
C PRO A 40 12.66 10.91 9.48
N LYS A 41 13.97 11.13 9.35
CA LYS A 41 14.98 10.63 10.30
C LYS A 41 14.78 11.19 11.70
N GLU A 42 14.30 12.42 11.80
CA GLU A 42 14.00 13.13 13.04
C GLU A 42 12.91 12.40 13.82
N LEU A 43 11.84 11.96 13.14
CA LEU A 43 10.79 11.16 13.75
C LEU A 43 11.31 9.79 14.18
N LEU A 44 12.10 9.11 13.34
CA LEU A 44 12.70 7.82 13.68
C LEU A 44 13.62 7.89 14.92
N LYS A 45 14.33 9.01 15.08
CA LYS A 45 15.17 9.27 16.26
C LYS A 45 14.32 9.44 17.52
N ASP A 46 13.23 10.20 17.45
CA ASP A 46 12.35 10.39 18.61
C ASP A 46 11.61 9.09 18.98
N ILE A 47 11.27 8.25 17.98
CA ILE A 47 10.71 6.92 18.21
C ILE A 47 11.68 6.03 18.98
N SER A 48 12.95 5.95 18.56
CA SER A 48 13.94 5.08 19.23
C SER A 48 14.37 5.61 20.60
N GLY A 49 14.67 6.90 20.70
CA GLY A 49 15.49 7.44 21.78
C GLY A 49 14.79 8.31 22.81
N ASN A 50 13.55 8.77 22.58
CA ASN A 50 12.87 9.70 23.48
C ASN A 50 11.47 9.20 23.89
N PRO A 51 11.33 8.58 25.08
CA PRO A 51 10.05 8.06 25.56
C PRO A 51 8.93 9.11 25.64
N ALA A 52 9.27 10.37 25.97
CA ALA A 52 8.29 11.45 26.11
C ALA A 52 7.73 11.89 24.75
N LYS A 53 8.54 11.81 23.68
CA LYS A 53 8.14 12.19 22.31
C LYS A 53 7.72 11.02 21.44
N ARG A 54 7.97 9.78 21.87
CA ARG A 54 7.76 8.57 21.08
C ARG A 54 6.35 8.48 20.52
N LYS A 55 5.32 8.75 21.33
CA LYS A 55 3.92 8.66 20.88
C LYS A 55 3.65 9.65 19.74
N GLU A 56 3.99 10.92 19.94
CA GLU A 56 3.80 11.98 18.94
C GLU A 56 4.57 11.66 17.65
N ALA A 57 5.81 11.17 17.76
CA ALA A 57 6.62 10.79 16.61
C ALA A 57 6.03 9.58 15.85
N ILE A 58 5.47 8.58 16.57
CA ILE A 58 4.75 7.46 15.96
C ILE A 58 3.49 7.96 15.25
N ASP A 59 2.69 8.81 15.89
CA ASP A 59 1.45 9.33 15.30
C ASP A 59 1.76 10.14 14.03
N ALA A 60 2.75 11.04 14.08
CA ALA A 60 3.18 11.85 12.94
C ALA A 60 3.77 10.99 11.81
N ALA A 61 4.58 9.97 12.13
CA ALA A 61 5.10 9.03 11.13
C ALA A 61 3.97 8.20 10.51
N SER A 62 3.03 7.72 11.32
CA SER A 62 1.85 6.98 10.87
C SER A 62 1.00 7.83 9.94
N GLN A 63 0.77 9.10 10.27
CA GLN A 63 0.05 10.03 9.41
C GLN A 63 0.73 10.19 8.05
N LYS A 64 2.06 10.39 8.01
CA LYS A 64 2.81 10.50 6.74
C LYS A 64 2.72 9.23 5.89
N LEU A 65 2.77 8.06 6.53
CA LEU A 65 2.60 6.79 5.82
C LEU A 65 1.18 6.66 5.26
N GLN A 66 0.16 7.06 6.02
CA GLN A 66 -1.21 7.08 5.52
C GLN A 66 -1.38 8.07 4.38
N GLU A 67 -0.86 9.29 4.47
CA GLU A 67 -0.90 10.27 3.37
C GLU A 67 -0.26 9.72 2.08
N LYS A 68 0.81 8.95 2.21
CA LYS A 68 1.54 8.38 1.06
C LYS A 68 0.89 7.14 0.46
N TYR A 69 0.39 6.23 1.29
CA TYR A 69 -0.01 4.88 0.85
C TYR A 69 -1.51 4.62 0.90
N ARG A 70 -2.28 5.38 1.68
CA ARG A 70 -3.71 5.12 1.85
C ARG A 70 -4.42 5.17 0.51
N ASP A 71 -5.21 4.14 0.25
CA ASP A 71 -6.03 3.97 -0.97
C ASP A 71 -5.23 3.92 -2.28
N GLN A 72 -3.89 3.89 -2.22
CA GLN A 72 -3.04 3.71 -3.40
C GLN A 72 -3.09 2.26 -3.87
N ALA A 73 -3.22 2.06 -5.18
CA ALA A 73 -3.14 0.73 -5.78
C ALA A 73 -1.73 0.16 -5.56
N SER A 74 -1.64 -0.91 -4.77
CA SER A 74 -0.36 -1.54 -4.41
C SER A 74 -0.47 -3.05 -4.44
N SER A 75 0.67 -3.72 -4.46
CA SER A 75 0.74 -5.17 -4.37
C SER A 75 1.47 -5.61 -3.10
N LEU A 76 1.02 -6.74 -2.56
CA LEU A 76 1.61 -7.34 -1.39
C LEU A 76 1.76 -8.84 -1.62
N THR A 77 2.99 -9.33 -1.44
CA THR A 77 3.33 -10.74 -1.51
C THR A 77 3.65 -11.23 -0.10
N ILE A 78 2.97 -12.28 0.35
CA ILE A 78 3.21 -12.86 1.68
C ILE A 78 3.31 -14.38 1.61
N ARG A 79 3.96 -14.95 2.62
CA ARG A 79 3.77 -16.35 2.98
C ARG A 79 2.67 -16.43 4.05
N VAL A 80 1.61 -17.14 3.74
CA VAL A 80 0.41 -17.22 4.58
C VAL A 80 0.70 -18.01 5.84
N ARG A 81 0.41 -17.43 6.99
CA ARG A 81 0.41 -18.11 8.29
C ARG A 81 -0.96 -18.73 8.57
N ASN A 82 -2.01 -17.94 8.39
CA ASN A 82 -3.39 -18.38 8.53
C ASN A 82 -4.32 -17.52 7.68
N THR A 83 -5.51 -18.06 7.46
CA THR A 83 -6.64 -17.34 6.86
C THR A 83 -7.81 -17.34 7.82
N ASN A 84 -8.66 -16.32 7.73
CA ASN A 84 -9.92 -16.25 8.48
C ASN A 84 -11.00 -15.65 7.58
N LYS A 85 -12.26 -15.96 7.85
CA LYS A 85 -13.41 -15.31 7.21
C LYS A 85 -14.17 -14.50 8.26
N SER A 86 -14.32 -13.20 8.03
CA SER A 86 -15.11 -12.31 8.89
C SER A 86 -15.92 -11.37 8.02
N ASN A 87 -17.14 -11.02 8.43
CA ASN A 87 -18.03 -10.12 7.68
C ASN A 87 -18.15 -10.47 6.18
N GLY A 88 -18.24 -11.77 5.88
CA GLY A 88 -18.38 -12.28 4.52
C GLY A 88 -17.09 -12.33 3.69
N ARG A 89 -15.95 -11.82 4.18
CA ARG A 89 -14.70 -11.70 3.41
C ARG A 89 -13.58 -12.52 4.04
N TYR A 90 -12.71 -13.05 3.18
CA TYR A 90 -11.49 -13.71 3.64
C TYR A 90 -10.36 -12.72 3.91
N TYR A 91 -9.56 -13.05 4.90
CA TYR A 91 -8.36 -12.36 5.30
C TYR A 91 -7.22 -13.36 5.35
N ALA A 92 -6.07 -12.99 4.82
CA ALA A 92 -4.83 -13.76 4.97
C ALA A 92 -3.83 -12.95 5.78
N HIS A 93 -3.24 -13.59 6.80
CA HIS A 93 -2.17 -13.01 7.59
C HIS A 93 -0.86 -13.72 7.29
N ALA A 94 0.24 -12.97 7.35
CA ALA A 94 1.58 -13.54 7.26
C ALA A 94 2.17 -13.81 8.65
N GLU A 95 3.32 -14.48 8.68
CA GLU A 95 4.20 -14.38 9.84
C GLU A 95 4.68 -12.95 10.04
N GLN A 96 4.97 -12.60 11.29
CA GLN A 96 5.55 -11.30 11.61
C GLN A 96 6.99 -11.25 11.13
N GLU A 97 7.38 -10.12 10.55
CA GLU A 97 8.78 -9.84 10.22
C GLU A 97 9.38 -8.85 11.22
N ARG A 98 10.70 -8.90 11.39
CA ARG A 98 11.44 -7.90 12.16
C ARG A 98 12.33 -7.12 11.21
N VAL A 99 12.14 -5.81 11.17
CA VAL A 99 12.89 -4.91 10.31
C VAL A 99 13.54 -3.84 11.16
N ARG A 100 14.83 -3.57 10.92
CA ARG A 100 15.57 -2.54 11.64
C ARG A 100 15.92 -1.39 10.69
N VAL A 101 15.50 -0.17 11.03
CA VAL A 101 15.81 1.05 10.28
C VAL A 101 16.25 2.14 11.26
N SER A 102 17.37 2.81 10.93
CA SER A 102 17.91 3.94 11.71
C SER A 102 18.05 3.65 13.22
N GLY A 103 18.42 2.42 13.58
CA GLY A 103 18.60 2.00 14.97
C GLY A 103 17.34 1.49 15.67
N THR A 104 16.14 1.71 15.12
CA THR A 104 14.84 1.27 15.65
C THR A 104 14.47 -0.11 15.11
N ASN A 105 14.00 -1.02 15.99
CA ASN A 105 13.43 -2.30 15.59
C ASN A 105 11.91 -2.17 15.42
N PHE A 106 11.40 -2.66 14.30
CA PHE A 106 9.98 -2.70 13.97
C PHE A 106 9.51 -4.14 13.84
N THR A 107 8.35 -4.44 14.45
CA THR A 107 7.61 -5.65 14.15
C THR A 107 6.64 -5.34 13.01
N VAL A 108 6.74 -6.08 11.91
CA VAL A 108 5.89 -5.86 10.73
C VAL A 108 4.78 -6.91 10.71
N HIS A 109 3.56 -6.42 10.58
CA HIS A 109 2.35 -7.23 10.44
C HIS A 109 1.80 -7.04 9.03
N PHE A 110 1.50 -8.14 8.36
CA PHE A 110 0.95 -8.13 7.01
C PHE A 110 -0.47 -8.71 6.99
N ASN A 111 -1.37 -8.00 6.32
CA ASN A 111 -2.74 -8.44 6.13
C ASN A 111 -3.17 -8.27 4.68
N ILE A 112 -3.80 -9.28 4.10
CA ILE A 112 -4.50 -9.18 2.82
C ILE A 112 -5.99 -9.35 3.11
N ASN A 113 -6.76 -8.30 2.92
CA ASN A 113 -8.22 -8.32 3.03
C ASN A 113 -8.76 -8.54 1.62
N LEU A 114 -9.19 -9.77 1.33
CA LEU A 114 -9.60 -10.18 -0.01
C LEU A 114 -10.98 -9.62 -0.34
N ASP A 115 -11.15 -9.25 -1.60
CA ASP A 115 -12.46 -8.92 -2.13
C ASP A 115 -13.40 -10.13 -2.08
N GLU A 116 -14.70 -9.88 -1.90
CA GLU A 116 -15.69 -10.96 -1.75
C GLU A 116 -15.75 -11.90 -2.96
N SER A 117 -15.54 -11.38 -4.18
CA SER A 117 -15.52 -12.22 -5.38
C SER A 117 -14.31 -13.17 -5.44
N GLU A 118 -13.29 -12.95 -4.62
CA GLU A 118 -12.13 -13.85 -4.52
C GLU A 118 -12.34 -14.96 -3.48
N ASN A 119 -13.47 -14.97 -2.76
CA ASN A 119 -13.70 -15.90 -1.65
C ASN A 119 -13.54 -17.38 -2.02
N GLU A 120 -13.95 -17.78 -3.23
CA GLU A 120 -13.81 -19.17 -3.69
C GLU A 120 -12.34 -19.60 -3.84
N LYS A 121 -11.50 -18.70 -4.36
CA LYS A 121 -10.06 -18.92 -4.45
C LYS A 121 -9.42 -18.83 -3.07
N ALA A 122 -9.83 -17.84 -2.28
CA ALA A 122 -9.34 -17.59 -0.93
C ALA A 122 -9.56 -18.78 0.02
N ALA A 123 -10.71 -19.45 -0.09
CA ALA A 123 -11.03 -20.63 0.70
C ALA A 123 -10.08 -21.81 0.47
N ARG A 124 -9.31 -21.80 -0.62
CA ARG A 124 -8.34 -22.85 -0.99
C ARG A 124 -6.92 -22.56 -0.51
N ILE A 125 -6.66 -21.33 -0.03
CA ILE A 125 -5.36 -20.90 0.47
C ILE A 125 -5.05 -21.64 1.78
N LYS A 126 -3.84 -22.16 1.90
CA LYS A 126 -3.35 -22.91 3.06
C LYS A 126 -2.20 -22.17 3.75
N PRO A 127 -2.01 -22.41 5.06
CA PRO A 127 -0.76 -22.04 5.74
C PRO A 127 0.46 -22.55 4.97
N GLY A 128 1.45 -21.69 4.78
CA GLY A 128 2.68 -21.94 4.02
C GLY A 128 2.64 -21.49 2.56
N ASP A 129 1.45 -21.27 1.99
CA ASP A 129 1.31 -20.79 0.61
C ASP A 129 1.95 -19.40 0.45
N LYS A 130 2.63 -19.19 -0.67
CA LYS A 130 3.08 -17.86 -1.08
C LYS A 130 2.02 -17.27 -2.02
N ILE A 131 1.38 -16.20 -1.59
CA ILE A 131 0.35 -15.51 -2.38
C ILE A 131 0.77 -14.08 -2.67
N THR A 132 0.37 -13.58 -3.83
CA THR A 132 0.45 -12.16 -4.17
C THR A 132 -0.96 -11.66 -4.39
N ALA A 133 -1.29 -10.53 -3.77
CA ALA A 133 -2.56 -9.85 -4.02
C ALA A 133 -2.30 -8.38 -4.36
N SER A 134 -3.24 -7.76 -5.05
CA SER A 134 -3.21 -6.32 -5.35
C SER A 134 -4.54 -5.69 -4.98
N GLY A 135 -4.46 -4.51 -4.36
CA GLY A 135 -5.62 -3.81 -3.82
C GLY A 135 -5.21 -2.44 -3.31
N ARG A 136 -6.08 -1.85 -2.50
CA ARG A 136 -5.84 -0.54 -1.90
C ARG A 136 -4.94 -0.66 -0.69
N ALA A 137 -3.79 -0.04 -0.71
CA ALA A 137 -2.86 -0.07 0.42
C ALA A 137 -3.42 0.68 1.64
N TYR A 138 -3.04 0.17 2.79
CA TYR A 138 -3.12 0.87 4.06
C TYR A 138 -1.87 0.52 4.85
N VAL A 139 -1.13 1.56 5.25
CA VAL A 139 0.13 1.43 5.98
C VAL A 139 0.06 2.35 7.19
N SER A 140 0.33 1.80 8.37
CA SER A 140 0.30 2.57 9.61
C SER A 140 1.32 2.07 10.62
N LEU A 141 1.75 2.99 11.49
CA LEU A 141 2.52 2.64 12.68
C LEU A 141 1.63 2.67 13.91
N TYR A 142 1.92 1.76 14.83
CA TYR A 142 1.33 1.72 16.16
C TYR A 142 2.41 1.48 17.20
N GLY A 143 2.31 2.14 18.34
CA GLY A 143 3.16 1.87 19.51
C GLY A 143 2.36 1.12 20.56
N SER A 144 2.75 -0.11 20.88
CA SER A 144 2.30 -0.74 22.13
C SER A 144 3.28 -0.41 23.24
N GLY A 145 2.78 -0.17 24.45
CA GLY A 145 3.59 0.18 25.61
C GLY A 145 4.80 -0.75 25.78
N SER A 146 5.97 -0.13 26.00
CA SER A 146 7.23 -0.73 26.47
C SER A 146 8.29 -1.24 25.48
N ASN A 147 8.38 -0.76 24.23
CA ASN A 147 9.62 -0.69 23.37
C ASN A 147 9.50 -1.22 21.92
N TYR A 148 8.32 -1.69 21.51
CA TYR A 148 8.13 -2.13 20.14
C TYR A 148 7.22 -1.16 19.37
N THR A 149 7.69 -0.73 18.21
CA THR A 149 6.88 -0.02 17.22
C THR A 149 6.45 -1.02 16.16
N SER A 150 5.15 -1.20 16.00
CA SER A 150 4.59 -2.10 15.01
C SER A 150 4.27 -1.35 13.74
N LEU A 151 4.71 -1.87 12.59
CA LEU A 151 4.26 -1.45 11.27
C LEU A 151 3.18 -2.43 10.80
N THR A 152 2.02 -1.90 10.43
CA THR A 152 0.98 -2.68 9.76
C THR A 152 0.99 -2.31 8.28
N ILE A 153 1.06 -3.34 7.43
CA ILE A 153 0.95 -3.22 5.98
C ILE A 153 -0.22 -4.07 5.56
N SER A 154 -1.19 -3.47 4.88
CA SER A 154 -2.29 -4.23 4.32
C SER A 154 -2.68 -3.77 2.93
N VAL A 155 -3.26 -4.71 2.17
CA VAL A 155 -4.03 -4.40 0.97
C VAL A 155 -5.49 -4.76 1.20
N ASN A 156 -6.39 -3.87 0.79
CA ASN A 156 -7.84 -3.97 0.96
C ASN A 156 -8.54 -4.19 -0.38
N ASP A 157 -9.69 -4.86 -0.33
CA ASP A 157 -10.46 -5.28 -1.51
C ASP A 157 -9.55 -5.96 -2.55
N ALA A 158 -8.66 -6.81 -2.03
CA ALA A 158 -7.54 -7.30 -2.79
C ALA A 158 -7.96 -8.45 -3.72
N LYS A 159 -7.41 -8.43 -4.94
CA LYS A 159 -7.52 -9.52 -5.92
C LYS A 159 -6.25 -10.37 -5.89
N LEU A 160 -6.40 -11.69 -5.90
CA LEU A 160 -5.27 -12.60 -6.02
C LEU A 160 -4.69 -12.50 -7.42
N LYS A 161 -3.36 -12.52 -7.53
CA LYS A 161 -2.62 -12.59 -8.79
C LYS A 161 -2.29 -14.02 -9.17
#